data_AF-A0A1C3NA27-F1
#
_entry.id   AF-A0A1C3NA27-F1
#
_cell.length_a   1.000
_cell.length_b   1.000
_cell.length_c   1.000
_cell.angle_alpha   90.00
_cell.angle_beta   90.00
_cell.angle_gamma   90.00
#
_symmetry.space_group_name_H-M   'P 1'
#
loop_
_entity.id
_entity.type
_entity.pdbx_description
1 polymer ?
#
loop_
_entity_poly.entity_id
_entity_poly.type
_entity_poly.pdbx_seq_one_letter_code
_entity_poly.pdbx_strand_id
1 'polypeptide(L)'
;MLKWEYALLVRRRQAATTDVGWEVVFVWYGPDGSMVDVTPYGDTALAHLNRAGDQGWELVAMSEDPSLPGNNELHRYHLKRPKAVTPPPRQRMRAGGRPRRTISG
;
A
#
# COMPACT_ATOMS: atom_id res chain seq x y z
N MET A 1 -16.52 -13.80 5.94
CA MET A 1 -16.12 -12.59 6.68
C MET A 1 -15.12 -11.82 5.83
N LEU A 2 -15.28 -10.51 5.73
CA LEU A 2 -14.36 -9.63 5.01
C LEU A 2 -13.00 -9.62 5.71
N LYS A 3 -11.90 -9.78 4.97
CA LYS A 3 -10.53 -9.62 5.49
C LYS A 3 -10.03 -8.24 5.14
N TRP A 4 -9.26 -7.64 6.04
CA TRP A 4 -8.68 -6.30 5.87
C TRP A 4 -7.17 -6.40 5.73
N GLU A 5 -6.61 -5.48 4.95
CA GLU A 5 -5.18 -5.18 4.93
C GLU A 5 -4.97 -3.79 5.53
N TYR A 6 -3.82 -3.60 6.16
CA TYR A 6 -3.44 -2.36 6.83
C TYR A 6 -2.14 -1.84 6.25
N ALA A 7 -2.02 -0.52 6.20
CA ALA A 7 -0.79 0.17 5.84
C ALA A 7 -0.59 1.37 6.76
N LEU A 8 0.63 1.88 6.77
CA LEU A 8 1.00 3.05 7.54
C LEU A 8 1.79 4.01 6.66
N LEU A 9 1.32 5.25 6.55
CA LEU A 9 2.12 6.35 6.03
C LEU A 9 2.74 7.09 7.22
N VAL A 10 4.06 7.24 7.23
CA VAL A 10 4.78 8.00 8.25
C VAL A 10 5.35 9.25 7.61
N ARG A 11 4.99 10.41 8.15
CA ARG A 11 5.65 11.69 7.88
C ARG A 11 6.61 11.97 9.01
N ARG A 12 7.87 12.25 8.70
CA ARG A 12 8.90 12.53 9.70
C ARG A 12 9.75 13.72 9.28
N ARG A 13 9.98 14.64 10.21
CA ARG A 13 11.06 15.63 10.09
C ARG A 13 12.37 15.02 10.58
N GLN A 14 13.43 15.09 9.78
CA GLN A 14 14.75 14.54 10.10
C GLN A 14 15.88 15.44 9.58
N ALA A 15 17.11 15.18 10.05
CA ALA A 15 18.28 15.85 9.51
C ALA A 15 18.46 15.44 8.04
N ALA A 16 18.64 16.44 7.16
CA ALA A 16 18.90 16.17 5.75
C ALA A 16 20.26 15.47 5.59
N THR A 17 20.39 14.64 4.55
CA THR A 17 21.67 14.00 4.20
C THR A 17 22.64 14.94 3.48
N THR A 18 22.17 16.13 3.10
CA THR A 18 22.96 17.24 2.55
C THR A 18 23.33 18.27 3.61
N ASP A 19 24.28 19.15 3.34
CA ASP A 19 24.68 20.26 4.24
C ASP A 19 23.56 21.30 4.51
N VAL A 20 22.35 21.07 3.98
CA VAL A 20 21.18 21.95 4.08
C VAL A 20 20.19 21.41 5.14
N GLY A 21 20.54 21.55 6.41
CA GLY A 21 19.57 21.58 7.51
C GLY A 21 18.65 20.35 7.69
N TRP A 22 17.33 20.59 7.75
CA TRP A 22 16.28 19.61 8.06
C TRP A 22 15.40 19.35 6.84
N GLU A 23 14.94 18.11 6.67
CA GLU A 23 14.00 17.70 5.64
C GLU A 23 12.77 17.00 6.23
N VAL A 24 11.71 16.93 5.43
CA VAL A 24 10.51 16.13 5.73
C VAL A 24 10.46 14.96 4.77
N VAL A 25 10.39 13.75 5.31
CA VAL A 25 10.30 12.51 4.54
C VAL A 25 8.98 11.81 4.78
N PHE A 26 8.56 11.06 3.76
CA PHE A 26 7.36 10.24 3.79
C PHE A 26 7.71 8.78 3.50
N VAL A 27 7.36 7.88 4.41
CA VAL A 27 7.62 6.45 4.28
C VAL A 27 6.31 5.67 4.33
N TRP A 28 6.10 4.81 3.35
CA TRP A 28 4.97 3.89 3.28
C TRP A 28 5.37 2.51 3.81
N TYR A 29 4.61 2.00 4.77
CA TYR A 29 4.70 0.63 5.27
C TYR A 29 3.52 -0.18 4.75
N GLY A 30 3.81 -1.16 3.89
CA GLY A 30 2.82 -2.02 3.25
C GLY A 30 2.34 -3.18 4.13
N PRO A 31 1.22 -3.83 3.76
CA PRO A 31 0.67 -4.97 4.49
C PRO A 31 1.56 -6.23 4.44
N ASP A 32 2.52 -6.27 3.52
CA ASP A 32 3.54 -7.30 3.36
C ASP A 32 4.82 -7.02 4.18
N GLY A 33 4.85 -5.93 4.94
CA GLY A 33 6.03 -5.47 5.68
C GLY A 33 7.02 -4.68 4.83
N SER A 34 6.68 -4.38 3.57
CA SER A 34 7.50 -3.50 2.74
C SER A 34 7.60 -2.10 3.33
N MET A 35 8.76 -1.47 3.16
CA MET A 35 9.03 -0.09 3.54
C MET A 35 9.53 0.67 2.33
N VAL A 36 8.77 1.67 1.88
CA VAL A 36 9.05 2.40 0.64
C VAL A 36 9.13 3.89 0.94
N ASP A 37 10.23 4.53 0.57
CA ASP A 37 10.31 5.99 0.54
C ASP A 37 9.39 6.52 -0.56
N VAL A 38 8.38 7.28 -0.16
CA VAL A 38 7.40 7.89 -1.05
C VAL A 38 7.55 9.40 -1.12
N THR A 39 8.57 9.97 -0.47
CA THR A 39 8.89 11.41 -0.51
C THR A 39 8.86 11.99 -1.94
N PRO A 40 9.41 11.32 -2.98
CA PRO A 40 9.39 11.85 -4.34
C PRO A 40 7.99 12.02 -4.96
N TYR A 41 6.95 11.45 -4.36
CA TYR A 41 5.58 11.47 -4.90
C TYR A 41 4.78 12.70 -4.49
N GLY A 42 5.31 13.55 -3.60
CA GLY A 42 4.70 14.82 -3.23
C GLY A 42 5.20 15.36 -1.89
N ASP A 43 5.02 16.66 -1.70
CA ASP A 43 5.59 17.38 -0.55
C ASP A 43 4.64 17.46 0.66
N THR A 44 3.39 16.99 0.50
CA THR A 44 2.36 17.08 1.55
C THR A 44 1.78 15.72 1.88
N ALA A 45 1.38 15.54 3.15
CA ALA A 45 0.67 14.34 3.57
C ALA A 45 -0.62 14.12 2.75
N LEU A 46 -1.32 15.20 2.40
CA LEU A 46 -2.56 15.15 1.62
C LEU A 46 -2.34 14.55 0.22
N ALA A 47 -1.24 14.89 -0.45
CA ALA A 47 -0.93 14.32 -1.77
C ALA A 47 -0.76 12.78 -1.70
N HIS A 48 -0.08 12.30 -0.67
CA HIS A 48 0.11 10.86 -0.44
C HIS A 48 -1.20 10.16 -0.05
N LEU A 49 -2.01 10.77 0.82
CA LEU A 49 -3.30 10.23 1.23
C LEU A 49 -4.28 10.14 0.06
N ASN A 50 -4.33 11.15 -0.81
CA ASN A 50 -5.16 11.12 -2.00
C ASN A 50 -4.73 9.99 -2.95
N ARG A 51 -3.42 9.84 -3.20
CA ARG A 51 -2.88 8.75 -4.02
C ARG A 51 -3.15 7.37 -3.44
N ALA A 52 -3.15 7.24 -2.12
CA ALA A 52 -3.52 6.00 -1.43
C ALA A 52 -5.04 5.76 -1.56
N GLY A 53 -5.86 6.80 -1.43
CA GLY A 53 -7.30 6.78 -1.67
C GLY A 53 -7.66 6.28 -3.06
N ASP A 54 -6.94 6.72 -4.09
CA ASP A 54 -7.11 6.24 -5.47
C ASP A 54 -6.83 4.72 -5.62
N GLN A 55 -6.06 4.14 -4.70
CA GLN A 55 -5.77 2.70 -4.63
C GLN A 55 -6.72 1.94 -3.67
N GLY A 56 -7.77 2.60 -3.21
CA GLY A 56 -8.79 2.04 -2.32
C GLY A 56 -8.39 2.00 -0.84
N TRP A 57 -7.35 2.73 -0.43
CA TRP A 57 -6.99 2.86 0.98
C TRP A 57 -7.83 3.93 1.67
N GLU A 58 -8.39 3.59 2.82
CA GLU A 58 -9.15 4.50 3.67
C GLU A 58 -8.32 4.89 4.88
N LEU A 59 -8.26 6.20 5.18
CA LEU A 59 -7.67 6.70 6.43
C LEU A 59 -8.57 6.31 7.61
N VAL A 60 -7.99 5.64 8.61
CA VAL A 60 -8.70 5.15 9.80
C VAL A 60 -8.37 5.95 11.04
N ALA A 61 -7.09 6.29 11.20
CA ALA A 61 -6.60 7.02 12.35
C ALA A 61 -5.36 7.81 11.97
N MET A 62 -5.12 8.87 12.71
CA MET A 62 -3.91 9.65 12.64
C MET A 62 -3.40 9.84 14.06
N SER A 63 -2.11 9.60 14.28
CA SER A 63 -1.44 9.82 15.55
C SER A 63 -0.19 10.66 15.38
N GLU A 64 0.10 11.46 16.39
CA GLU A 64 1.33 12.22 16.52
C GLU A 64 2.09 11.69 17.73
N ASP A 65 3.41 11.78 17.72
CA ASP A 65 4.24 11.38 18.85
C ASP A 65 4.64 12.60 19.69
N PRO A 66 3.93 12.91 20.78
CA PRO A 66 4.25 14.08 21.60
C PRO A 66 5.49 13.87 22.48
N SER A 67 6.03 12.64 22.54
CA SER A 67 7.15 12.29 23.42
C SER A 67 8.51 12.78 22.91
N LEU A 68 8.57 13.33 21.70
CA LEU A 68 9.77 13.90 21.10
C LEU A 68 9.78 15.43 21.31
N PRO A 69 10.47 15.95 22.34
CA PRO A 69 10.58 17.39 22.55
C PRO A 69 11.33 18.05 21.39
N GLY A 70 10.75 19.13 20.85
CA GLY A 70 11.28 19.89 19.73
C GLY A 70 10.49 19.71 18.44
N ASN A 71 10.94 20.35 17.37
CA ASN A 71 10.28 20.43 16.07
C ASN A 71 10.42 19.09 15.26
N ASN A 72 10.42 17.96 15.95
CA ASN A 72 10.47 16.60 15.40
C ASN A 72 9.04 16.15 15.12
N GLU A 73 8.47 16.69 14.05
CA GLU A 73 7.12 16.34 13.58
C GLU A 73 7.12 14.88 13.09
N LEU A 74 6.57 13.98 13.91
CA LEU A 74 6.32 12.59 13.54
C LEU A 74 4.82 12.33 13.51
N HIS A 75 4.26 12.18 12.30
CA HIS A 75 2.85 11.89 12.09
C HIS A 75 2.71 10.50 11.47
N ARG A 76 1.78 9.71 12.01
CA ARG A 76 1.48 8.35 11.58
C ARG A 76 0.04 8.28 11.11
N TYR A 77 -0.16 8.02 9.82
CA TYR A 77 -1.47 7.89 9.21
C TYR A 77 -1.74 6.39 8.97
N HIS A 78 -2.74 5.85 9.67
CA HIS A 78 -3.12 4.44 9.60
C HIS A 78 -4.20 4.25 8.55
N LEU A 79 -3.95 3.36 7.59
CA LEU A 79 -4.86 3.08 6.49
C LEU A 79 -5.34 1.63 6.53
N LYS A 80 -6.54 1.40 6.01
CA LYS A 80 -7.07 0.07 5.76
C LYS A 80 -7.66 -0.03 4.36
N ARG A 81 -7.71 -1.24 3.82
CA ARG A 81 -8.54 -1.56 2.65
C ARG A 81 -9.05 -3.00 2.71
N PRO A 82 -10.14 -3.34 2.01
CA PRO A 82 -10.54 -4.73 1.85
C PRO A 82 -9.42 -5.54 1.17
N LYS A 83 -9.11 -6.71 1.73
CA LYS A 83 -8.17 -7.64 1.10
C LYS A 83 -8.77 -8.16 -0.19
N ALA A 84 -8.12 -7.90 -1.32
CA ALA A 84 -8.54 -8.46 -2.60
C ALA A 84 -8.52 -9.98 -2.51
N VAL A 85 -9.69 -10.61 -2.71
CA VAL A 85 -9.77 -12.06 -2.80
C VAL A 85 -9.39 -12.41 -4.24
N THR A 86 -8.17 -12.88 -4.47
CA THR A 86 -7.80 -13.44 -5.78
C THR A 86 -8.77 -14.57 -6.08
N PRO A 87 -9.59 -14.48 -7.15
CA PRO A 87 -10.49 -15.58 -7.50
C PRO A 87 -9.64 -16.83 -7.78
N PRO A 88 -10.08 -18.02 -7.36
CA PRO A 88 -9.37 -19.24 -7.72
C PRO A 88 -9.24 -19.31 -9.23
N PRO A 89 -8.07 -19.73 -9.77
CA PRO A 89 -7.89 -19.84 -11.21
C PRO A 89 -8.98 -20.74 -11.76
N ARG A 90 -9.78 -20.22 -12.72
CA ARG A 90 -10.82 -21.00 -13.39
C ARG A 90 -10.16 -22.25 -13.94
N GLN A 91 -10.49 -23.40 -13.35
CA GLN A 91 -10.04 -24.70 -13.82
C GLN A 91 -10.48 -24.80 -15.29
N ARG A 92 -9.54 -24.70 -16.23
CA ARG A 92 -9.80 -24.97 -17.64
C ARG A 92 -10.29 -26.40 -17.71
N MET A 93 -11.61 -26.60 -17.79
CA MET A 93 -12.17 -27.88 -18.18
C MET A 93 -11.57 -28.20 -19.55
N ARG A 94 -10.61 -29.12 -19.58
CA ARG A 94 -10.13 -29.71 -20.82
C ARG A 94 -11.35 -30.39 -21.43
N ALA A 95 -11.93 -29.77 -22.45
CA ALA A 95 -12.97 -30.39 -23.25
C ALA A 95 -12.41 -31.72 -23.77
N GLY A 96 -12.96 -32.83 -23.25
CA GLY A 96 -12.66 -34.17 -23.71
C GLY A 96 -12.85 -34.23 -25.22
N GLY A 97 -11.80 -34.63 -25.92
CA GLY A 97 -11.72 -34.67 -27.36
C GLY A 97 -12.90 -35.42 -27.99
N ARG A 98 -13.41 -34.85 -29.09
CA ARG A 98 -14.31 -35.50 -30.04
C ARG A 98 -13.76 -36.89 -30.43
N PRO A 99 -14.57 -37.97 -30.40
CA PRO A 99 -14.16 -39.23 -31.00
C PRO A 99 -14.18 -39.08 -32.53
N ARG A 100 -13.01 -39.24 -33.16
CA ARG A 100 -12.86 -39.31 -34.62
C ARG A 100 -13.37 -40.67 -35.08
N ARG A 101 -14.53 -40.70 -35.75
CA ARG A 101 -15.03 -41.89 -36.46
C ARG A 101 -14.13 -42.18 -37.65
N THR A 102 -13.41 -43.29 -37.61
CA THR A 102 -12.80 -43.92 -38.79
C THR A 102 -13.89 -44.70 -39.52
N ILE A 103 -14.14 -44.34 -40.79
CA ILE A 103 -14.92 -45.15 -41.72
C ILE A 103 -13.94 -46.16 -42.32
N SER A 104 -14.28 -47.45 -42.20
CA SER A 104 -13.61 -48.55 -42.88
C SER A 104 -14.69 -49.49 -43.39
N GLY A 105 -14.59 -49.86 -44.68
CA GLY A 105 -15.47 -50.82 -45.35
C GLY A 105 -16.43 -50.18 -46.31
#